data_AF-F2SHY5-F1
#
_entry.id   AF-F2SHY5-F1
#
_cell.length_a   1.000
_cell.length_b   1.000
_cell.length_c   1.000
_cell.angle_alpha   90.00
_cell.angle_beta   90.00
_cell.angle_gamma   90.00
#
_symmetry.space_group_name_H-M   'P 1'
#
loop_
_entity.id
_entity.type
_entity.pdbx_description
1 polymer ?
#
loop_
_entity_poly.entity_id
_entity_poly.type
_entity_poly.pdbx_seq_one_letter_code
_entity_poly.pdbx_strand_id
1 'polypeptide(L)'
;MFISSDASSTSIPDRACGGHIAVPLLIAVPSIIRLRQCLIEFFRVYRRGNRRVDGWGGQHLANAAKYATALPVIALTMLQRNYDASIIGVSEETLHKLWYAHFYSTLPLSLLLTSSRILSAIINSSYTFYWDIDKDWDLCLFSDIVGQFRPTSTLREENPHPFGLRANRFFHANAIYYSAIVIDLVLRFTWLSRLTTRLNWVNDLESGVFALMFLEVIRRWLWIFLRVETEWVRNTRGPAPDDILLGEFTKMDED
;
A
#
# COMPACT_ATOMS: atom_id res chain seq x y z
N MET A 1 -9.56 -31.33 -2.85
CA MET A 1 -10.02 -29.92 -2.89
C MET A 1 -9.84 -29.27 -4.28
N PHE A 2 -8.93 -29.75 -5.15
CA PHE A 2 -8.66 -29.10 -6.45
C PHE A 2 -9.22 -29.81 -7.69
N ILE A 3 -9.86 -30.96 -7.53
CA ILE A 3 -10.46 -31.72 -8.64
C ILE A 3 -11.87 -32.10 -8.22
N SER A 4 -12.86 -31.47 -8.85
CA SER A 4 -14.29 -31.76 -8.73
C SER A 4 -14.80 -32.07 -10.13
N SER A 5 -15.51 -33.18 -10.29
CA SER A 5 -16.11 -33.59 -11.57
C SER A 5 -17.32 -32.74 -11.97
N ASP A 6 -17.86 -31.96 -11.04
CA ASP A 6 -19.17 -31.31 -11.17
C ASP A 6 -19.04 -29.80 -11.49
N ALA A 7 -17.81 -29.30 -11.63
CA ALA A 7 -17.54 -27.89 -11.92
C ALA A 7 -17.33 -27.68 -13.44
N SER A 8 -18.16 -26.84 -14.05
CA SER A 8 -18.00 -26.44 -15.46
C SER A 8 -17.09 -25.22 -15.58
N SER A 9 -16.28 -25.16 -16.64
CA SER A 9 -15.48 -23.96 -16.96
C SER A 9 -16.32 -22.72 -17.29
N THR A 10 -17.61 -22.91 -17.60
CA THR A 10 -18.57 -21.83 -17.89
C THR A 10 -19.55 -21.55 -16.76
N SER A 11 -19.50 -22.30 -15.64
CA SER A 11 -20.35 -22.02 -14.48
C SER A 11 -19.87 -20.77 -13.74
N ILE A 12 -20.77 -20.14 -12.98
CA ILE A 12 -20.45 -18.99 -12.13
C ILE A 12 -19.25 -19.35 -11.25
N PRO A 13 -18.16 -18.57 -11.27
CA PRO A 13 -16.94 -18.91 -10.55
C PRO A 13 -17.18 -18.90 -9.04
N ASP A 14 -16.78 -19.99 -8.39
CA ASP A 14 -16.86 -20.11 -6.94
C ASP A 14 -15.84 -19.20 -6.26
N ARG A 15 -16.33 -18.14 -5.62
CA ARG A 15 -15.53 -17.16 -4.86
C ARG A 15 -15.09 -17.69 -3.49
N ALA A 16 -15.61 -18.84 -3.05
CA ALA A 16 -15.20 -19.53 -1.83
C ALA A 16 -14.05 -20.52 -2.06
N CYS A 17 -13.55 -20.66 -3.30
CA CYS A 17 -12.36 -21.42 -3.64
C CYS A 17 -11.17 -21.01 -2.74
N GLY A 18 -10.64 -21.95 -1.96
CA GLY A 18 -9.54 -21.73 -1.00
C GLY A 18 -9.98 -21.37 0.43
N GLY A 19 -11.28 -21.25 0.70
CA GLY A 19 -11.84 -21.04 2.03
C GLY A 19 -11.52 -19.66 2.65
N HIS A 20 -12.13 -19.40 3.80
CA HIS A 20 -12.02 -18.10 4.48
C HIS A 20 -10.63 -17.78 5.03
N ILE A 21 -9.72 -18.75 5.07
CA ILE A 21 -8.38 -18.62 5.67
C ILE A 21 -7.27 -18.60 4.61
N ALA A 22 -7.31 -19.44 3.57
CA ALA A 22 -6.16 -19.54 2.67
C ALA A 22 -5.99 -18.30 1.79
N VAL A 23 -7.09 -17.72 1.28
CA VAL A 23 -7.03 -16.56 0.38
C VAL A 23 -6.40 -15.35 1.06
N PRO A 24 -6.82 -14.90 2.26
CA PRO A 24 -6.19 -13.71 2.83
C PRO A 24 -4.81 -13.97 3.46
N LEU A 25 -4.47 -15.23 3.78
CA LEU A 25 -3.07 -15.59 4.07
C LEU A 25 -2.19 -15.41 2.83
N LEU A 26 -2.65 -15.86 1.65
CA LEU A 26 -1.95 -15.67 0.38
C LEU A 26 -1.77 -14.18 0.05
N ILE A 27 -2.80 -13.36 0.31
CA ILE A 27 -2.72 -11.90 0.15
C ILE A 27 -1.70 -11.27 1.14
N ALA A 28 -1.51 -11.85 2.33
CA ALA A 28 -0.55 -11.35 3.32
C ALA A 28 0.92 -11.71 3.00
N VAL A 29 1.17 -12.75 2.21
CA VAL A 29 2.52 -13.26 1.93
C VAL A 29 3.50 -12.16 1.47
N PRO A 30 3.18 -11.31 0.47
CA PRO A 30 4.12 -10.30 0.00
C PRO A 30 4.51 -9.29 1.09
N SER A 31 3.53 -8.86 1.89
CA SER A 31 3.74 -7.92 2.99
C SER A 31 4.60 -8.52 4.10
N ILE A 32 4.40 -9.79 4.44
CA ILE A 32 5.20 -10.50 5.44
C ILE A 32 6.65 -10.66 4.97
N ILE A 33 6.86 -11.06 3.71
CA ILE A 33 8.21 -11.20 3.13
C ILE A 33 8.94 -9.87 3.18
N ARG A 34 8.30 -8.79 2.72
CA ARG A 34 8.90 -7.46 2.71
C ARG A 34 9.15 -6.91 4.11
N LEU A 35 8.22 -7.12 5.04
CA LEU A 35 8.41 -6.77 6.45
C LEU A 35 9.65 -7.44 7.02
N ARG A 36 9.79 -8.76 6.81
CA ARG A 36 10.95 -9.52 7.27
C ARG A 36 12.25 -9.00 6.66
N GLN A 37 12.27 -8.74 5.35
CA GLN A 37 13.44 -8.19 4.66
C GLN A 37 13.85 -6.82 5.25
N CYS A 38 12.89 -5.92 5.43
CA CYS A 38 13.15 -4.59 5.95
C CYS A 38 13.68 -4.63 7.40
N LEU A 39 13.13 -5.51 8.24
CA LEU A 39 13.63 -5.69 9.61
C LEU A 39 15.05 -6.27 9.64
N ILE A 40 15.36 -7.22 8.76
CA ILE A 40 16.71 -7.80 8.67
C ILE A 40 17.72 -6.73 8.27
N GLU A 41 17.42 -5.91 7.26
CA GLU A 41 18.32 -4.82 6.85
C GLU A 41 18.45 -3.75 7.94
N PHE A 42 17.36 -3.39 8.62
CA PHE A 42 17.42 -2.51 9.79
C PHE A 42 18.39 -3.02 10.84
N PHE A 43 18.26 -4.29 11.26
CA PHE A 43 19.15 -4.88 12.25
C PHE A 43 20.59 -5.02 11.73
N ARG A 44 20.80 -5.21 10.42
CA ARG A 44 22.14 -5.26 9.81
C ARG A 44 22.82 -3.90 9.91
N VAL A 45 22.15 -2.81 9.52
CA VAL A 45 22.69 -1.44 9.60
C VAL A 45 22.91 -1.02 11.06
N TYR A 46 21.96 -1.33 11.94
CA TYR A 46 22.06 -1.05 13.37
C TYR A 46 23.30 -1.71 14.00
N ARG A 47 23.53 -3.01 13.72
CA ARG A 47 24.69 -3.74 14.25
C ARG A 47 26.03 -3.27 13.70
N ARG A 48 26.08 -2.72 12.49
CA ARG A 48 27.30 -2.17 11.87
C ARG A 48 27.67 -0.77 12.38
N GLY A 49 26.85 -0.18 13.25
CA GLY A 49 27.12 1.12 13.86
C GLY A 49 26.74 2.32 12.98
N ASN A 50 25.73 2.16 12.11
CA ASN A 50 25.12 3.24 11.30
C ASN A 50 26.17 4.15 10.63
N ARG A 51 27.05 3.55 9.83
CA ARG A 51 28.04 4.30 9.04
C ARG A 51 27.30 5.14 8.00
N ARG A 52 27.78 6.36 7.72
CA ARG A 52 27.16 7.28 6.74
C ARG A 52 26.96 6.65 5.35
N VAL A 53 27.74 5.62 5.00
CA VAL A 53 27.69 4.90 3.72
C VAL A 53 26.51 3.91 3.64
N ASP A 54 26.01 3.40 4.77
CA ASP A 54 24.95 2.39 4.81
C ASP A 54 23.53 3.00 4.85
N GLY A 55 23.42 4.34 4.75
CA GLY A 55 22.16 5.07 4.95
C GLY A 55 21.72 5.16 6.41
N TRP A 56 20.68 5.94 6.70
CA TRP A 56 20.08 5.97 8.05
C TRP A 56 19.18 4.76 8.21
N GLY A 57 19.53 3.84 9.11
CA GLY A 57 18.75 2.61 9.35
C GLY A 57 17.25 2.84 9.61
N GLY A 58 16.86 4.03 10.09
CA GLY A 58 15.46 4.42 10.26
C GLY A 58 14.60 4.33 8.99
N GLN A 59 15.17 4.46 7.80
CA GLN A 59 14.44 4.29 6.54
C GLN A 59 13.97 2.84 6.33
N HIS A 60 14.80 1.84 6.66
CA HIS A 60 14.40 0.43 6.61
C HIS A 60 13.29 0.13 7.61
N LEU A 61 13.34 0.72 8.80
CA LEU A 61 12.29 0.58 9.81
C LEU A 61 10.98 1.25 9.37
N ALA A 62 11.06 2.43 8.75
CA ALA A 62 9.90 3.09 8.18
C ALA A 62 9.28 2.25 7.04
N ASN A 63 10.10 1.67 6.18
CA ASN A 63 9.63 0.76 5.13
C ASN A 63 9.00 -0.51 5.73
N ALA A 64 9.56 -1.05 6.81
CA ALA A 64 8.97 -2.15 7.57
C ALA A 64 7.58 -1.79 8.11
N ALA A 65 7.46 -0.61 8.74
CA ALA A 65 6.20 -0.10 9.24
C ALA A 65 5.15 0.03 8.12
N LYS A 66 5.56 0.48 6.93
CA LYS A 66 4.68 0.53 5.74
C LYS A 66 4.03 -0.83 5.47
N TYR A 67 4.81 -1.90 5.37
CA TYR A 67 4.25 -3.23 5.12
C TYR A 67 3.48 -3.79 6.32
N ALA A 68 3.83 -3.40 7.55
CA ALA A 68 3.09 -3.78 8.74
C ALA A 68 1.67 -3.20 8.74
N THR A 69 1.44 -1.98 8.22
CA THR A 69 0.10 -1.38 8.15
C THR A 69 -0.90 -2.16 7.27
N ALA A 70 -0.42 -3.05 6.39
CA ALA A 70 -1.29 -3.92 5.60
C ALA A 70 -1.86 -5.11 6.38
N LEU A 71 -1.15 -5.58 7.42
CA LEU A 71 -1.54 -6.77 8.16
C LEU A 71 -2.85 -6.59 8.96
N PRO A 72 -3.07 -5.47 9.68
CA PRO A 72 -4.35 -5.21 10.34
C PRO A 72 -5.54 -5.20 9.38
N VAL A 73 -5.38 -4.63 8.17
CA VAL A 73 -6.44 -4.61 7.16
C VAL A 73 -6.86 -6.03 6.77
N ILE A 74 -5.87 -6.90 6.54
CA ILE A 74 -6.10 -8.29 6.15
C ILE A 74 -6.72 -9.08 7.33
N ALA A 75 -6.14 -8.95 8.53
CA ALA A 75 -6.62 -9.65 9.73
C ALA A 75 -8.06 -9.25 10.10
N LEU A 76 -8.39 -7.96 10.05
CA LEU A 76 -9.75 -7.48 10.34
C LEU A 76 -10.75 -7.92 9.26
N THR A 77 -10.32 -7.98 7.99
CA THR A 77 -11.15 -8.52 6.90
C THR A 77 -11.43 -10.02 7.10
N MET A 78 -10.44 -10.79 7.55
CA MET A 78 -10.60 -12.20 7.89
C MET A 78 -11.60 -12.40 9.03
N LEU A 79 -11.39 -11.68 10.14
CA LEU A 79 -12.25 -11.77 11.32
C LEU A 79 -13.69 -11.41 11.00
N GLN A 80 -13.91 -10.39 10.17
CA GLN A 80 -15.24 -9.98 9.74
C GLN A 80 -15.93 -11.05 8.88
N ARG A 81 -15.20 -11.73 7.98
CA ARG A 81 -15.75 -12.79 7.13
C ARG A 81 -16.06 -14.08 7.88
N ASN A 82 -15.27 -14.42 8.90
CA ASN A 82 -15.51 -15.60 9.74
C ASN A 82 -16.73 -15.42 10.68
N TYR A 83 -17.25 -14.20 10.77
CA TYR A 83 -18.38 -13.84 11.63
C TYR A 83 -19.75 -13.99 10.95
N ASP A 84 -19.78 -14.13 9.62
CA ASP A 84 -21.03 -14.30 8.88
C ASP A 84 -21.55 -15.75 9.03
N ALA A 85 -22.50 -15.93 9.95
CA ALA A 85 -23.05 -17.22 10.38
C ALA A 85 -24.04 -17.91 9.40
N SER A 86 -24.10 -17.49 8.13
CA SER A 86 -25.07 -18.02 7.15
C SER A 86 -24.79 -19.44 6.65
N ILE A 87 -23.76 -20.12 7.18
CA ILE A 87 -23.21 -21.39 6.66
C ILE A 87 -23.70 -22.65 7.42
N ILE A 88 -24.58 -22.53 8.43
CA ILE A 88 -24.85 -23.66 9.36
C ILE A 88 -26.05 -24.55 8.94
N GLY A 89 -26.76 -24.28 7.84
CA GLY A 89 -27.81 -25.20 7.34
C GLY A 89 -28.97 -25.43 8.32
N VAL A 90 -29.29 -24.42 9.13
CA VAL A 90 -30.31 -24.48 10.20
C VAL A 90 -31.66 -24.01 9.66
N SER A 91 -32.79 -24.56 10.15
CA SER A 91 -34.15 -24.19 9.71
C SER A 91 -34.42 -22.68 9.79
N GLU A 92 -35.21 -22.14 8.84
CA GLU A 92 -35.45 -20.69 8.67
C GLU A 92 -35.90 -19.97 9.95
N GLU A 93 -36.72 -20.60 10.79
CA GLU A 93 -37.20 -20.01 12.04
C GLU A 93 -36.12 -19.95 13.14
N THR A 94 -35.25 -20.96 13.20
CA THR A 94 -34.14 -21.01 14.16
C THR A 94 -33.01 -20.09 13.68
N LEU A 95 -32.80 -20.02 12.35
CA LEU A 95 -31.92 -19.06 11.70
C LEU A 95 -32.38 -17.62 12.02
N HIS A 96 -33.67 -17.30 11.92
CA HIS A 96 -34.18 -15.98 12.26
C HIS A 96 -33.99 -15.63 13.74
N LYS A 97 -34.23 -16.56 14.67
CA LYS A 97 -34.04 -16.32 16.11
C LYS A 97 -32.56 -16.20 16.50
N LEU A 98 -31.71 -17.05 15.94
CA LEU A 98 -30.25 -16.98 16.13
C LEU A 98 -29.67 -15.75 15.44
N TRP A 99 -30.16 -15.39 14.25
CA TRP A 99 -29.78 -14.17 13.53
C TRP A 99 -30.19 -12.94 14.33
N TYR A 100 -31.40 -12.89 14.91
CA TYR A 100 -31.83 -11.76 15.72
C TYR A 100 -31.02 -11.65 17.03
N ALA A 101 -30.81 -12.77 17.74
CA ALA A 101 -29.98 -12.78 18.95
C ALA A 101 -28.51 -12.46 18.68
N HIS A 102 -27.95 -12.98 17.58
CA HIS A 102 -26.61 -12.65 17.10
C HIS A 102 -26.56 -11.18 16.66
N PHE A 103 -27.48 -10.70 15.84
CA PHE A 103 -27.53 -9.32 15.37
C PHE A 103 -27.51 -8.31 16.53
N TYR A 104 -28.31 -8.52 17.58
CA TYR A 104 -28.34 -7.63 18.75
C TYR A 104 -27.13 -7.81 19.70
N SER A 105 -26.59 -9.03 19.86
CA SER A 105 -25.41 -9.28 20.68
C SER A 105 -24.10 -8.80 20.03
N THR A 106 -24.09 -8.72 18.70
CA THR A 106 -22.85 -8.60 17.91
C THR A 106 -22.75 -7.33 17.09
N LEU A 107 -23.82 -6.53 17.05
CA LEU A 107 -23.83 -5.16 16.56
C LEU A 107 -22.64 -4.32 17.05
N PRO A 108 -22.29 -4.29 18.36
CA PRO A 108 -21.18 -3.47 18.84
C PRO A 108 -19.82 -3.99 18.34
N LEU A 109 -19.63 -5.30 18.28
CA LEU A 109 -18.38 -5.91 17.83
C LEU A 109 -18.19 -5.78 16.31
N SER A 110 -19.23 -6.03 15.52
CA SER A 110 -19.19 -5.89 14.06
C SER A 110 -18.97 -4.44 13.61
N LEU A 111 -19.57 -3.47 14.32
CA LEU A 111 -19.32 -2.04 14.10
C LEU A 111 -17.88 -1.67 14.45
N LEU A 112 -17.35 -2.16 15.59
CA LEU A 112 -15.97 -1.94 16.01
C LEU A 112 -14.96 -2.54 15.01
N LEU A 113 -15.21 -3.77 14.55
CA LEU A 113 -14.37 -4.43 13.54
C LEU A 113 -14.41 -3.66 12.22
N THR A 114 -15.58 -3.19 11.80
CA THR A 114 -15.75 -2.42 10.56
C THR A 114 -15.05 -1.06 10.64
N SER A 115 -15.21 -0.32 11.74
CA SER A 115 -14.53 0.97 11.94
C SER A 115 -13.01 0.80 12.03
N SER A 116 -12.54 -0.22 12.75
CA SER A 116 -11.12 -0.57 12.84
C SER A 116 -10.53 -0.95 11.48
N ARG A 117 -11.30 -1.68 10.66
CA ARG A 117 -10.89 -2.09 9.30
C ARG A 117 -10.75 -0.87 8.39
N ILE A 118 -11.73 0.04 8.43
CA ILE A 118 -11.71 1.28 7.65
C ILE A 118 -10.53 2.15 8.07
N LEU A 119 -10.34 2.35 9.38
CA LEU A 119 -9.21 3.13 9.91
C LEU A 119 -7.87 2.54 9.47
N SER A 120 -7.70 1.23 9.60
CA SER A 120 -6.48 0.53 9.16
C SER A 120 -6.24 0.71 7.67
N ALA A 121 -7.29 0.63 6.84
CA ALA A 121 -7.18 0.76 5.40
C ALA A 121 -6.84 2.19 4.96
N ILE A 122 -7.39 3.20 5.66
CA ILE A 122 -7.03 4.62 5.46
C ILE A 122 -5.57 4.84 5.86
N ILE A 123 -5.13 4.36 7.03
CA ILE A 123 -3.74 4.49 7.48
C ILE A 123 -2.77 3.86 6.47
N ASN A 124 -3.06 2.64 6.01
CA ASN A 124 -2.26 1.95 5.00
C ASN A 124 -2.21 2.76 3.69
N SER A 125 -3.37 3.12 3.15
CA SER A 125 -3.44 3.81 1.85
C SER A 125 -2.73 5.16 1.90
N SER A 126 -2.93 5.94 2.97
CA SER A 126 -2.26 7.23 3.16
C SER A 126 -0.76 7.07 3.36
N TYR A 127 -0.30 6.11 4.18
CA TYR A 127 1.13 5.94 4.42
C TYR A 127 1.86 5.44 3.17
N THR A 128 1.27 4.48 2.47
CA THR A 128 1.84 3.98 1.22
C THR A 128 1.79 5.05 0.12
N PHE A 129 0.79 5.93 0.07
CA PHE A 129 0.76 7.09 -0.83
C PHE A 129 1.88 8.09 -0.53
N TYR A 130 2.04 8.44 0.75
CA TYR A 130 3.16 9.27 1.20
C TYR A 130 4.49 8.66 0.77
N TRP A 131 4.64 7.34 0.94
CA TRP A 131 5.86 6.64 0.56
C TRP A 131 6.16 6.75 -0.93
N ASP A 132 5.16 6.53 -1.79
CA ASP A 132 5.36 6.56 -3.24
C ASP A 132 5.82 7.96 -3.70
N ILE A 133 5.29 9.04 -3.12
CA ILE A 133 5.65 10.43 -3.47
C ILE A 133 7.01 10.84 -2.89
N ASP A 134 7.18 10.70 -1.57
CA ASP A 134 8.33 11.28 -0.85
C ASP A 134 9.57 10.38 -0.93
N LYS A 135 9.39 9.06 -0.87
CA LYS A 135 10.50 8.09 -0.82
C LYS A 135 10.80 7.46 -2.17
N ASP A 136 9.76 7.02 -2.88
CA ASP A 136 9.97 6.33 -4.14
C ASP A 136 10.26 7.30 -5.28
N TRP A 137 9.53 8.41 -5.36
CA TRP A 137 9.72 9.44 -6.39
C TRP A 137 10.57 10.64 -5.96
N ASP A 138 10.93 10.73 -4.67
CA ASP A 138 11.81 11.79 -4.14
C ASP A 138 11.26 13.20 -4.36
N LEU A 139 9.93 13.36 -4.27
CA LEU A 139 9.25 14.62 -4.49
C LEU A 139 9.04 15.39 -3.19
N CYS A 140 9.16 16.71 -3.26
CA CYS A 140 9.10 17.62 -2.11
C CYS A 140 7.66 18.03 -1.72
N LEU A 141 6.62 17.31 -2.15
CA LEU A 141 5.23 17.73 -1.96
C LEU A 141 4.88 17.95 -0.48
N PHE A 142 5.17 16.96 0.37
CA PHE A 142 4.82 17.05 1.78
C PHE A 142 5.74 18.01 2.55
N SER A 143 7.03 18.07 2.20
CA SER A 143 7.96 19.04 2.79
C SER A 143 7.56 20.47 2.49
N ASP A 144 7.13 20.76 1.26
CA ASP A 144 6.70 22.09 0.86
C ASP A 144 5.36 22.47 1.51
N ILE A 145 4.42 21.52 1.61
CA ILE A 145 3.15 21.71 2.33
C ILE A 145 3.44 22.01 3.81
N VAL A 146 4.28 21.22 4.48
CA VAL A 146 4.61 21.45 5.90
C VAL A 146 5.39 22.76 6.07
N GLY A 147 6.28 23.08 5.13
CA GLY A 147 7.05 24.32 5.11
C GLY A 147 6.17 25.58 5.02
N GLN A 148 5.03 25.52 4.33
CA GLN A 148 4.06 26.62 4.30
C GLN A 148 3.46 26.96 5.67
N PHE A 149 3.39 25.98 6.59
CA PHE A 149 2.87 26.20 7.95
C PHE A 149 3.96 26.60 8.96
N ARG A 150 5.24 26.68 8.55
CA ARG A 150 6.35 27.12 9.41
C ARG A 150 6.58 28.63 9.25
N PRO A 151 6.71 29.41 10.35
CA PRO A 151 6.94 30.86 10.27
C PRO A 151 8.27 31.21 9.58
N THR A 152 8.21 32.21 8.70
CA THR A 152 9.15 32.62 7.63
C THR A 152 10.48 33.26 8.10
N SER A 153 11.12 32.80 9.18
CA SER A 153 12.34 33.47 9.71
C SER A 153 13.68 32.87 9.28
N THR A 154 13.72 31.78 8.51
CA THR A 154 15.00 31.20 8.05
C THR A 154 14.99 30.98 6.55
N LEU A 155 15.66 31.89 5.84
CA LEU A 155 16.32 31.69 4.54
C LEU A 155 15.46 30.97 3.49
N ARG A 156 14.53 31.71 2.88
CA ARG A 156 14.07 31.40 1.52
C ARG A 156 15.25 31.71 0.58
N GLU A 157 16.26 30.84 0.58
CA GLU A 157 17.03 30.65 -0.64
C GLU A 157 15.99 30.36 -1.73
N GLU A 158 16.13 31.05 -2.87
CA GLU A 158 15.22 30.91 -3.99
C GLU A 158 15.20 29.44 -4.41
N ASN A 159 14.23 28.66 -3.91
CA ASN A 159 14.09 27.26 -4.27
C ASN A 159 13.99 27.21 -5.81
N PRO A 160 14.97 26.65 -6.52
CA PRO A 160 15.01 26.66 -7.98
C PRO A 160 14.00 25.66 -8.58
N HIS A 161 13.05 25.17 -7.77
CA HIS A 161 12.15 24.08 -8.11
C HIS A 161 10.68 24.50 -7.96
N PRO A 162 9.80 24.03 -8.86
CA PRO A 162 8.35 24.21 -8.72
C PRO A 162 7.82 23.51 -7.45
N PHE A 163 6.70 24.01 -6.93
CA PHE A 163 6.09 23.53 -5.67
C PHE A 163 5.82 22.02 -5.69
N GLY A 164 6.32 21.33 -4.67
CA GLY A 164 6.14 19.90 -4.47
C GLY A 164 6.93 18.99 -5.41
N LEU A 165 7.84 19.56 -6.22
CA LEU A 165 8.69 18.84 -7.15
C LEU A 165 10.16 19.07 -6.80
N ARG A 166 10.99 18.05 -6.99
CA ARG A 166 12.46 18.12 -6.81
C ARG A 166 13.12 18.97 -7.88
N ALA A 167 14.27 19.59 -7.59
CA ALA A 167 14.97 20.48 -8.53
C ALA A 167 15.43 19.79 -9.82
N ASN A 168 16.02 18.60 -9.71
CA ASN A 168 16.55 17.85 -10.84
C ASN A 168 15.52 16.87 -11.38
N ARG A 169 15.03 17.10 -12.60
CA ARG A 169 14.02 16.26 -13.26
C ARG A 169 14.46 15.96 -14.69
N PHE A 170 14.29 14.72 -15.12
CA PHE A 170 14.54 14.30 -16.49
C PHE A 170 13.36 14.66 -17.41
N PHE A 171 12.14 14.47 -16.92
CA PHE A 171 10.95 14.90 -17.65
C PHE A 171 10.77 16.41 -17.46
N HIS A 172 10.91 17.17 -18.55
CA HIS A 172 10.83 18.63 -18.50
C HIS A 172 9.39 19.12 -18.23
N ALA A 173 8.39 18.31 -18.59
CA ALA A 173 6.99 18.66 -18.38
C ALA A 173 6.54 18.36 -16.94
N ASN A 174 6.40 19.42 -16.13
CA ASN A 174 5.92 19.33 -14.74
C ASN A 174 4.52 18.67 -14.65
N ALA A 175 3.69 18.81 -15.69
CA ALA A 175 2.37 18.21 -15.76
C ALA A 175 2.39 16.68 -15.61
N ILE A 176 3.47 16.00 -16.04
CA ILE A 176 3.60 14.55 -15.93
C ILE A 176 3.65 14.14 -14.45
N TYR A 177 4.45 14.84 -13.64
CA TYR A 177 4.60 14.55 -12.22
C TYR A 177 3.30 14.81 -11.44
N TYR A 178 2.65 15.95 -11.66
CA TYR A 178 1.38 16.24 -11.00
C TYR A 178 0.27 15.28 -11.42
N SER A 179 0.22 14.90 -12.71
CA SER A 179 -0.73 13.90 -13.20
C SER A 179 -0.47 12.54 -12.55
N ALA A 180 0.79 12.14 -12.41
CA ALA A 180 1.14 10.89 -11.74
C ALA A 180 0.75 10.89 -10.25
N ILE A 181 0.96 12.00 -9.53
CA ILE A 181 0.51 12.17 -8.14
C ILE A 181 -1.01 11.98 -8.03
N VAL A 182 -1.78 12.67 -8.88
CA VAL A 182 -3.24 12.60 -8.87
C VAL A 182 -3.74 11.21 -9.26
N ILE A 183 -3.19 10.61 -10.32
CA ILE A 183 -3.55 9.27 -10.77
C ILE A 183 -3.24 8.24 -9.68
N ASP A 184 -2.07 8.33 -9.05
CA ASP A 184 -1.70 7.42 -7.96
C ASP A 184 -2.64 7.56 -6.76
N LEU A 185 -2.98 8.79 -6.37
CA LEU A 185 -3.94 9.05 -5.30
C LEU A 185 -5.30 8.40 -5.61
N VAL A 186 -5.87 8.69 -6.78
CA VAL A 186 -7.21 8.20 -7.15
C VAL A 186 -7.21 6.68 -7.25
N LEU A 187 -6.26 6.09 -7.97
CA LEU A 187 -6.23 4.64 -8.19
C LEU A 187 -5.91 3.87 -6.91
N ARG A 188 -5.05 4.40 -6.03
CA ARG A 188 -4.79 3.78 -4.72
C ARG A 188 -6.04 3.76 -3.84
N PHE A 189 -6.72 4.91 -3.73
CA PHE A 189 -7.91 5.01 -2.90
C PHE A 189 -9.12 4.31 -3.52
N THR A 190 -9.07 3.95 -4.81
CA THR A 190 -10.07 3.09 -5.44
C THR A 190 -10.16 1.72 -4.77
N TRP A 191 -9.07 1.21 -4.19
CA TRP A 191 -9.09 -0.04 -3.41
C TRP A 191 -9.90 0.07 -2.12
N LEU A 192 -10.17 1.28 -1.61
CA LEU A 192 -11.11 1.51 -0.51
C LEU A 192 -12.57 1.34 -0.92
N SER A 193 -12.89 1.26 -2.21
CA SER A 193 -14.25 0.94 -2.68
C SER A 193 -14.78 -0.38 -2.10
N ARG A 194 -13.89 -1.33 -1.79
CA ARG A 194 -14.19 -2.60 -1.09
C ARG A 194 -14.71 -2.42 0.35
N LEU A 195 -14.65 -1.19 0.87
CA LEU A 195 -15.18 -0.83 2.18
C LEU A 195 -16.57 -0.20 2.10
N THR A 196 -16.99 0.30 0.93
CA THR A 196 -18.22 1.06 0.76
C THR A 196 -19.32 0.20 0.15
N THR A 197 -20.42 0.00 0.87
CA THR A 197 -21.59 -0.78 0.41
C THR A 197 -22.20 -0.26 -0.90
N ARG A 198 -22.12 1.06 -1.14
CA ARG A 198 -22.59 1.71 -2.37
C ARG A 198 -21.78 1.34 -3.62
N LEU A 199 -20.50 1.00 -3.46
CA LEU A 199 -19.60 0.63 -4.56
C LEU A 199 -19.40 -0.89 -4.65
N ASN A 200 -20.21 -1.68 -3.94
CA ASN A 200 -20.15 -3.14 -3.98
C ASN A 200 -20.34 -3.67 -5.40
N TRP A 201 -21.17 -3.01 -6.23
CA TRP A 201 -21.38 -3.41 -7.63
C TRP A 201 -20.08 -3.50 -8.46
N VAL A 202 -19.08 -2.65 -8.17
CA VAL A 202 -17.76 -2.71 -8.84
C VAL A 202 -16.98 -3.96 -8.43
N ASN A 203 -17.16 -4.39 -7.18
CA ASN A 203 -16.48 -5.55 -6.61
C ASN A 203 -17.26 -6.85 -6.82
N ASP A 204 -18.56 -6.75 -7.09
CA ASP A 204 -19.45 -7.87 -7.33
C ASP A 204 -19.50 -8.28 -8.81
N LEU A 205 -19.28 -7.35 -9.73
CA LEU A 205 -19.13 -7.65 -11.15
C LEU A 205 -17.70 -8.12 -11.47
N GLU A 206 -17.58 -9.22 -12.19
CA GLU A 206 -16.27 -9.76 -12.64
C GLU A 206 -15.51 -8.75 -13.50
N SER A 207 -16.23 -8.05 -14.38
CA SER A 207 -15.67 -6.97 -15.21
C SER A 207 -15.17 -5.79 -14.37
N GLY A 208 -15.83 -5.49 -13.25
CA GLY A 208 -15.40 -4.44 -12.33
C GLY A 208 -14.11 -4.79 -11.60
N VAL A 209 -14.01 -6.01 -11.04
CA VAL A 209 -12.77 -6.50 -10.42
C VAL A 209 -11.62 -6.57 -11.43
N PHE A 210 -11.89 -7.05 -12.65
CA PHE A 210 -10.90 -7.06 -13.73
C PHE A 210 -10.42 -5.65 -14.07
N ALA A 211 -11.33 -4.69 -14.23
CA ALA A 211 -10.96 -3.30 -14.50
C ALA A 211 -10.13 -2.68 -13.37
N LEU A 212 -10.47 -2.93 -12.11
CA LEU A 212 -9.67 -2.48 -10.96
C LEU A 212 -8.26 -3.07 -10.96
N MET A 213 -8.12 -4.37 -11.27
CA MET A 213 -6.81 -5.02 -11.37
C MET A 213 -6.00 -4.45 -12.53
N PHE A 214 -6.62 -4.20 -13.68
CA PHE A 214 -5.97 -3.59 -14.84
C PHE A 214 -5.50 -2.16 -14.56
N LEU A 215 -6.34 -1.35 -13.90
CA LEU A 215 -5.95 0.00 -13.47
C LEU A 215 -4.81 -0.02 -12.45
N GLU A 216 -4.76 -1.00 -11.55
CA GLU A 216 -3.64 -1.18 -10.64
C GLU A 216 -2.34 -1.52 -11.39
N VAL A 217 -2.40 -2.32 -12.46
CA VAL A 217 -1.24 -2.57 -13.34
C VAL A 217 -0.76 -1.27 -13.99
N ILE A 218 -1.68 -0.44 -14.53
CA ILE A 218 -1.32 0.87 -15.09
C ILE A 218 -0.68 1.77 -14.03
N ARG A 219 -1.24 1.81 -12.82
CA ARG A 219 -0.68 2.59 -11.70
C ARG A 219 0.75 2.16 -11.39
N ARG A 220 1.01 0.85 -11.31
CA ARG A 220 2.36 0.31 -11.08
C ARG A 220 3.30 0.58 -12.24
N TRP A 221 2.83 0.50 -13.47
CA TRP A 221 3.59 0.87 -14.66
C TRP A 221 4.06 2.33 -14.58
N LEU A 222 3.17 3.27 -14.26
CA LEU A 222 3.52 4.68 -14.02
C LEU A 222 4.54 4.84 -12.87
N TRP A 223 4.31 4.15 -11.75
CA TRP A 223 5.21 4.19 -10.59
C TRP A 223 6.63 3.74 -10.94
N ILE A 224 6.79 2.70 -11.78
CA ILE A 224 8.11 2.18 -12.18
C ILE A 224 8.90 3.24 -12.97
N PHE A 225 8.29 3.95 -13.92
CA PHE A 225 9.02 4.97 -14.71
C PHE A 225 9.55 6.10 -13.84
N LEU A 226 8.71 6.62 -12.95
CA LEU A 226 9.14 7.67 -12.03
C LEU A 226 10.19 7.16 -11.05
N ARG A 227 10.04 5.93 -10.54
CA ARG A 227 11.05 5.32 -9.66
C ARG A 227 12.40 5.17 -10.37
N VAL A 228 12.41 4.68 -11.61
CA VAL A 228 13.64 4.53 -12.40
C VAL A 228 14.27 5.90 -12.70
N GLU A 229 13.47 6.90 -13.02
CA GLU A 229 13.96 8.28 -13.22
C GLU A 229 14.55 8.87 -11.94
N THR A 230 13.94 8.59 -10.79
CA THR A 230 14.46 8.99 -9.48
C THR A 230 15.82 8.35 -9.19
N GLU A 231 15.94 7.05 -9.37
CA GLU A 231 17.21 6.32 -9.18
C GLU A 231 18.29 6.76 -10.18
N TRP A 232 17.91 7.02 -11.44
CA TRP A 232 18.84 7.54 -12.45
C TRP A 232 19.42 8.91 -12.04
N VAL A 233 18.58 9.82 -11.56
CA VAL A 233 19.02 11.14 -11.09
C VAL A 233 19.94 11.01 -9.87
N ARG A 234 19.62 10.14 -8.91
CA ARG A 234 20.44 9.87 -7.71
C ARG A 234 21.82 9.33 -8.08
N ASN A 235 21.90 8.41 -9.05
CA ASN A 235 23.16 7.83 -9.49
C ASN A 235 24.01 8.80 -10.33
N THR A 236 23.39 9.68 -11.12
CA THR A 236 24.12 10.57 -12.05
C THR A 236 24.60 11.86 -11.40
N ARG A 237 23.84 12.40 -10.44
CA ARG A 237 24.13 13.71 -9.83
C ARG A 237 24.55 13.62 -8.36
N GLY A 238 24.78 12.41 -7.86
CA GLY A 238 25.00 12.12 -6.46
C GLY A 238 23.69 12.09 -5.66
N PRO A 239 23.62 11.30 -4.58
CA PRO A 239 22.42 11.23 -3.76
C PRO A 239 22.10 12.61 -3.17
N ALA A 240 20.81 12.90 -2.99
CA ALA A 240 20.42 13.98 -2.07
C ALA A 240 21.10 13.71 -0.71
N PRO A 241 21.48 14.74 0.06
CA PRO A 241 22.32 14.59 1.26
C PRO A 241 21.84 13.54 2.29
N ASP A 242 20.56 13.16 2.23
CA ASP A 242 19.89 12.30 3.18
C ASP A 242 19.64 10.85 2.68
N ASP A 243 19.92 10.53 1.41
CA ASP A 243 19.48 9.28 0.76
C ASP A 243 20.64 8.58 0.02
N ILE A 244 21.67 8.16 0.76
CA ILE A 244 22.73 7.26 0.26
C ILE A 244 22.16 5.82 0.28
N LEU A 245 21.43 5.46 -0.77
CA LEU A 245 20.69 4.19 -0.88
C LEU A 245 21.28 3.19 -1.89
N LEU A 246 22.48 3.44 -2.40
CA LEU A 246 23.21 2.42 -3.17
C LEU A 246 24.66 2.48 -2.72
N GLY A 247 25.10 1.41 -2.06
CA GLY A 247 26.52 1.19 -1.83
C GLY A 247 27.23 1.29 -3.18
N GLU A 248 28.23 2.14 -3.25
CA GLU A 248 29.16 2.20 -4.37
C GLU A 248 29.59 0.77 -4.68
N PHE A 249 29.12 0.21 -5.80
CA PHE A 249 29.87 -0.86 -6.43
C PHE A 249 31.13 -0.18 -6.93
N THR A 250 32.16 -0.27 -6.10
CA THR A 250 33.51 0.19 -6.40
C THR A 250 33.86 -0.31 -7.79
N LYS A 251 34.11 0.61 -8.72
CA LYS A 251 34.97 0.35 -9.88
C LYS A 251 36.37 0.08 -9.32
N MET A 252 36.58 -1.13 -8.80
CA MET A 252 37.90 -1.74 -8.77
C MET A 252 37.97 -2.48 -10.09
N ASP A 253 38.52 -1.84 -11.12
CA ASP A 253 39.09 -2.46 -12.33
C ASP A 253 39.44 -1.33 -13.32
N GLU A 254 40.36 -0.44 -12.95
CA GLU A 254 41.17 0.32 -13.91
C GLU A 254 42.57 0.46 -13.30
N ASP A 255 43.39 -0.59 -13.53
CA ASP A 255 44.85 -0.49 -13.58
C ASP A 255 45.29 0.21 -14.88
#